data_AF-A0A4V1V669-F1
#
_entry.id   AF-A0A4V1V669-F1
#
_cell.length_a   1.000
_cell.length_b   1.000
_cell.length_c   1.000
_cell.angle_alpha   90.00
_cell.angle_beta   90.00
_cell.angle_gamma   90.00
#
_symmetry.space_group_name_H-M   'P 1'
#
loop_
_entity.id
_entity.type
_entity.pdbx_description
1 polymer ?
#
loop_
_entity_poly.entity_id
_entity_poly.type
_entity_poly.pdbx_seq_one_letter_code
_entity_poly.pdbx_strand_id
1 'polypeptide(L)'
;MFRSLLSNSGQSRPEADGAPRRWGLSALRQAYDDWRLGRDIAAIMAAFDRLSNRQLELIGVSRGSLYDTVEDMILAAERERTFGEEVVALLEAPVEARAEAQKMLSFEPELTTDKKDLQVA
;
A
#
# COMPACT_ATOMS: atom_id res chain seq x y z
N MET A 1 23.42 17.54 5.26
CA MET A 1 22.34 17.33 6.25
C MET A 1 21.57 16.02 5.98
N PHE A 2 22.23 14.87 5.78
CA PHE A 2 21.55 13.55 5.68
C PHE A 2 22.43 12.43 6.26
N ARG A 3 22.99 12.64 7.46
CA ARG A 3 23.85 11.65 8.14
C ARG A 3 23.12 10.88 9.26
N SER A 4 21.78 10.96 9.32
CA SER A 4 21.01 10.56 10.50
C SER A 4 20.13 9.30 10.35
N LEU A 5 20.06 8.64 9.19
CA LEU A 5 19.13 7.51 9.00
C LEU A 5 19.79 6.13 9.05
N LEU A 6 21.11 6.05 9.27
CA LEU A 6 21.84 4.77 9.29
C LEU A 6 22.76 4.59 10.51
N SER A 7 22.66 5.45 11.54
CA SER A 7 23.37 5.26 12.81
C SER A 7 22.51 4.50 13.81
N ASN A 8 22.67 3.18 13.76
CA ASN A 8 22.55 2.22 14.84
C ASN A 8 22.57 2.84 16.26
N SER A 9 21.43 2.77 16.96
CA SER A 9 21.40 2.65 18.42
C SER A 9 20.75 1.32 18.80
N GLY A 10 21.55 0.26 18.73
CA GLY A 10 21.37 -0.88 19.62
C GLY A 10 21.53 -0.42 21.06
N GLN A 11 20.45 0.06 21.68
CA GLN A 11 20.27 0.11 23.14
C GLN A 11 18.79 0.34 23.48
N SER A 12 18.02 -0.72 23.28
CA SER A 12 16.92 -1.08 24.16
C SER A 12 16.93 -2.60 24.18
N ARG A 13 17.89 -3.16 24.91
CA ARG A 13 17.83 -4.54 25.38
C ARG A 13 16.86 -4.51 26.56
N PRO A 14 15.57 -4.87 26.43
CA PRO A 14 14.89 -5.38 27.59
C PRO A 14 15.63 -6.65 27.98
N GLU A 15 16.12 -6.65 29.22
CA GLU A 15 16.47 -7.86 29.93
C GLU A 15 15.46 -8.98 29.66
N ALA A 16 16.01 -10.17 29.48
CA ALA A 16 15.48 -11.44 29.94
C ALA A 16 13.96 -11.50 30.15
N ASP A 17 13.24 -11.74 29.05
CA ASP A 17 12.05 -12.57 29.14
C ASP A 17 12.13 -13.60 28.02
N GLY A 18 12.56 -14.81 28.37
CA GLY A 18 12.72 -15.97 27.48
C GLY A 18 11.39 -16.55 26.99
N ALA A 19 10.37 -15.72 26.83
CA ALA A 19 9.11 -16.11 26.24
C ALA A 19 9.27 -16.12 24.72
N PRO A 20 9.03 -17.24 24.02
CA PRO A 20 8.95 -17.22 22.56
C PRO A 20 7.85 -16.24 22.19
N ARG A 21 8.20 -15.14 21.53
CA ARG A 21 7.21 -14.24 20.95
C ARG A 21 6.38 -15.09 20.00
N ARG A 22 5.17 -15.47 20.41
CA ARG A 22 4.19 -16.11 19.53
C ARG A 22 3.78 -15.08 18.51
N TRP A 23 4.55 -14.98 17.43
CA TRP A 23 4.14 -14.21 16.27
C TRP A 23 2.87 -14.85 15.74
N GLY A 24 1.79 -14.06 15.70
CA GLY A 24 0.58 -14.46 14.99
C GLY A 24 0.92 -14.72 13.51
N LEU A 25 0.14 -15.58 12.85
CA LEU A 25 0.34 -15.92 11.43
C LEU A 25 0.40 -14.67 10.54
N SER A 26 -0.37 -13.62 10.87
CA SER A 26 -0.33 -12.33 10.18
C SER A 26 1.01 -11.62 10.33
N ALA A 27 1.55 -11.55 11.55
CA ALA A 27 2.84 -10.93 11.83
C ALA A 27 4.00 -11.69 11.17
N LEU A 28 3.93 -13.03 11.14
CA LEU A 28 4.91 -13.85 10.44
C LEU A 28 4.85 -13.63 8.92
N ARG A 29 3.64 -13.55 8.36
CA ARG A 29 3.44 -13.27 6.93
C ARG A 29 3.99 -11.90 6.56
N GLN A 30 3.70 -10.87 7.37
CA GLN A 30 4.25 -9.53 7.15
C GLN A 30 5.78 -9.54 7.19
N ALA A 31 6.38 -10.15 8.22
CA ALA A 31 7.83 -10.23 8.34
C ALA A 31 8.49 -10.97 7.16
N TYR A 32 7.83 -12.00 6.62
CA TYR A 32 8.28 -12.71 5.44
C TYR A 32 8.21 -11.83 4.18
N ASP A 33 7.11 -11.10 4.01
CA ASP A 33 6.92 -10.18 2.88
C ASP A 33 7.99 -9.06 2.91
N ASP A 34 8.24 -8.48 4.08
CA ASP A 34 9.25 -7.43 4.27
C ASP A 34 10.67 -7.95 3.96
N TRP A 35 11.00 -9.15 4.46
CA TRP A 35 12.29 -9.79 4.15
C TRP A 35 12.46 -10.09 2.66
N ARG A 36 11.39 -10.60 2.02
CA ARG A 36 11.38 -10.89 0.59
C ARG A 36 11.58 -9.62 -0.22
N LEU A 37 10.87 -8.54 0.11
CA LEU A 37 11.00 -7.25 -0.54
C LEU A 37 12.45 -6.73 -0.43
N GLY A 38 13.04 -6.75 0.76
CA GLY A 38 14.43 -6.35 0.96
C GLY A 38 15.43 -7.18 0.14
N ARG A 39 15.19 -8.49 0.03
CA ARG A 39 16.00 -9.40 -0.80
C ARG A 39 15.87 -9.06 -2.29
N ASP A 40 14.66 -8.79 -2.77
CA ASP A 40 14.40 -8.49 -4.17
C ASP A 40 15.04 -7.14 -4.56
N ILE A 41 14.96 -6.12 -3.69
CA ILE A 41 15.65 -4.84 -3.87
C ILE A 41 17.16 -5.04 -3.98
N ALA A 42 17.76 -5.80 -3.06
CA ALA A 42 19.19 -6.08 -3.09
C ALA A 42 19.60 -6.82 -4.38
N ALA A 43 18.77 -7.74 -4.86
CA ALA A 43 19.01 -8.47 -6.10
C ALA A 43 18.92 -7.55 -7.33
N ILE A 44 17.94 -6.65 -7.39
CA ILE A 44 17.77 -5.68 -8.47
C ILE A 44 18.97 -4.71 -8.52
N MET A 45 19.33 -4.14 -7.36
CA MET A 45 20.49 -3.26 -7.24
C MET A 45 21.78 -3.97 -7.69
N ALA A 46 22.00 -5.22 -7.26
CA ALA A 46 23.16 -6.00 -7.67
C ALA A 46 23.15 -6.35 -9.17
N ALA A 47 21.97 -6.59 -9.75
CA ALA A 47 21.84 -6.84 -11.18
C ALA A 47 22.20 -5.60 -12.00
N PHE A 48 21.70 -4.43 -11.61
CA PHE A 48 22.02 -3.18 -12.28
C PHE A 48 23.47 -2.74 -12.07
N ASP A 49 24.05 -3.00 -10.90
CA ASP A 49 25.45 -2.68 -10.62
C ASP A 49 26.42 -3.45 -11.54
N ARG A 50 26.01 -4.62 -12.05
CA ARG A 50 26.78 -5.40 -13.02
C ARG A 50 26.68 -4.88 -14.46
N LEU A 51 25.73 -4.00 -14.76
CA LEU A 51 25.56 -3.43 -16.10
C LEU A 51 26.53 -2.27 -16.32
N SER A 52 27.12 -2.20 -17.51
CA SER A 52 27.91 -1.02 -17.90
C SER A 52 27.04 0.24 -18.00
N ASN A 53 27.64 1.43 -17.90
CA ASN A 53 26.90 2.69 -18.02
C ASN A 53 26.12 2.80 -19.33
N ARG A 54 26.67 2.31 -20.44
CA ARG A 54 25.98 2.27 -21.74
C ARG A 54 24.75 1.37 -21.71
N GLN A 55 24.80 0.24 -20.99
CA GLN A 55 23.64 -0.64 -20.83
C GLN A 55 22.58 -0.03 -19.93
N LEU A 56 23.00 0.69 -18.88
CA LEU A 56 22.08 1.45 -18.03
C LEU A 56 21.40 2.57 -18.83
N GLU A 57 22.14 3.32 -19.65
CA GLU A 57 21.58 4.36 -20.51
C GLU A 57 20.55 3.82 -21.51
N LEU A 58 20.77 2.61 -22.05
CA LEU A 58 19.82 1.97 -22.96
C LEU A 58 18.46 1.65 -22.31
N ILE A 59 18.45 1.43 -20.99
CA ILE A 59 17.21 1.24 -20.22
C ILE A 59 16.72 2.54 -19.58
N GLY A 60 17.31 3.69 -19.95
CA GLY A 60 16.92 5.01 -19.46
C GLY A 60 17.35 5.30 -18.02
N VAL A 61 18.29 4.53 -17.46
CA VAL A 61 18.76 4.67 -16.09
C VAL A 61 20.21 5.17 -16.09
N SER A 62 20.55 6.08 -15.19
CA SER A 62 21.94 6.44 -14.95
C SER A 62 22.42 5.81 -13.64
N ARG A 63 23.72 5.52 -13.53
CA ARG A 63 24.27 4.96 -12.28
C ARG A 63 24.11 5.91 -11.10
N GLY A 64 24.11 7.23 -11.34
CA GLY A 64 23.87 8.25 -10.32
C GLY A 64 22.42 8.34 -9.86
N SER A 65 21.46 7.98 -10.72
CA SER A 65 20.02 8.00 -10.42
C SER A 65 19.45 6.62 -10.08
N LEU A 66 20.31 5.60 -9.99
CA LEU A 66 19.89 4.20 -9.89
C LEU A 66 19.16 3.92 -8.59
N TYR A 67 19.64 4.53 -7.50
CA TYR A 67 19.02 4.45 -6.19
C TYR A 67 17.62 5.07 -6.23
N ASP A 68 17.51 6.31 -6.73
CA ASP A 68 16.24 7.02 -6.85
C ASP A 68 15.24 6.26 -7.73
N THR A 69 15.72 5.64 -8.82
CA THR A 69 14.88 4.84 -9.72
C THR A 69 14.31 3.61 -9.01
N VAL A 70 15.15 2.91 -8.23
CA VAL A 70 14.71 1.74 -7.47
C VAL A 70 13.79 2.14 -6.32
N GLU A 71 14.05 3.28 -5.67
CA GLU A 71 13.16 3.87 -4.66
C GLU A 71 11.76 4.18 -5.23
N ASP A 72 11.69 4.84 -6.39
CA ASP A 72 10.43 5.12 -7.07
C ASP A 72 9.67 3.83 -7.44
N MET A 73 10.39 2.79 -7.89
CA MET A 73 9.80 1.49 -8.17
C MET A 73 9.20 0.83 -6.91
N ILE A 74 9.87 0.94 -5.76
CA ILE A 74 9.38 0.42 -4.49
C ILE A 74 8.10 1.15 -4.09
N LEU A 75 8.12 2.50 -4.12
CA LEU A 75 6.95 3.31 -3.77
C LEU A 75 5.77 3.08 -4.72
N ALA A 76 6.03 2.80 -6.00
CA ALA A 76 5.00 2.39 -6.94
C ALA A 76 4.39 1.03 -6.57
N ALA A 77 5.23 0.04 -6.25
CA ALA A 77 4.80 -1.30 -5.85
C ALA A 77 4.01 -1.29 -4.53
N GLU A 78 4.41 -0.47 -3.55
CA GLU A 78 3.68 -0.30 -2.28
C GLU A 78 2.29 0.31 -2.49
N ARG A 79 2.19 1.32 -3.36
CA ARG A 79 0.89 1.90 -3.74
C ARG A 79 0.00 0.86 -4.42
N GLU A 80 0.54 0.10 -5.37
CA GLU A 80 -0.21 -0.95 -6.08
C GLU A 80 -0.68 -2.06 -5.13
N ARG A 81 0.15 -2.44 -4.14
CA ARG A 81 -0.25 -3.37 -3.08
C ARG A 81 -1.40 -2.82 -2.24
N THR A 82 -1.33 -1.56 -1.85
CA THR A 82 -2.39 -0.89 -1.08
C THR A 82 -3.71 -0.91 -1.85
N PHE A 83 -3.69 -0.59 -3.15
CA PHE A 83 -4.87 -0.71 -4.01
C PHE A 83 -5.39 -2.15 -4.10
N GLY A 84 -4.50 -3.14 -4.20
CA GLY A 84 -4.88 -4.55 -4.18
C GLY A 84 -5.61 -4.94 -2.90
N GLU A 85 -5.12 -4.49 -1.74
CA GLU A 85 -5.74 -4.73 -0.43
C GLU A 85 -7.11 -4.04 -0.33
N GLU A 86 -7.24 -2.80 -0.82
CA GLU A 86 -8.53 -2.10 -0.91
C GLU A 86 -9.54 -2.82 -1.80
N VAL A 87 -9.11 -3.30 -2.97
CA VAL A 87 -9.98 -4.04 -3.90
C VAL A 87 -10.43 -5.36 -3.27
N VAL A 88 -9.52 -6.11 -2.62
CA VAL A 88 -9.88 -7.34 -1.90
C VAL A 88 -10.89 -7.02 -0.79
N ALA A 89 -10.66 -5.99 0.00
CA ALA A 89 -11.59 -5.57 1.05
C ALA A 89 -12.98 -5.19 0.50
N LEU A 90 -13.04 -4.52 -0.66
CA LEU A 90 -14.30 -4.19 -1.34
C LEU A 90 -15.02 -5.43 -1.89
N LEU A 91 -14.28 -6.45 -2.33
CA LEU A 91 -14.84 -7.70 -2.84
C LEU A 91 -15.30 -8.64 -1.72
N GLU A 92 -14.62 -8.62 -0.58
CA GLU A 92 -14.96 -9.41 0.61
C GLU A 92 -16.06 -8.76 1.47
N ALA A 93 -16.39 -7.49 1.21
CA ALA A 93 -17.48 -6.80 1.89
C ALA A 93 -18.81 -7.56 1.68
N PRO A 94 -19.57 -7.85 2.77
CA PRO A 94 -20.82 -8.59 2.66
C PRO A 94 -21.82 -7.84 1.77
N VAL A 95 -22.52 -8.60 0.92
CA VAL A 95 -23.45 -8.09 -0.11
C VAL A 95 -24.51 -7.11 0.46
N GLU A 96 -24.86 -7.26 1.73
CA GLU A 96 -25.81 -6.41 2.45
C GLU A 96 -25.32 -4.96 2.62
N ALA A 97 -24.02 -4.75 2.85
CA ALA A 97 -23.43 -3.39 2.93
C ALA A 97 -23.40 -2.70 1.55
N ARG A 98 -23.30 -3.48 0.47
CA ARG A 98 -23.30 -2.97 -0.91
C ARG A 98 -24.69 -2.48 -1.32
N ALA A 99 -25.75 -3.15 -0.85
CA ALA A 99 -27.14 -2.77 -1.09
C ALA A 99 -27.52 -1.46 -0.36
N GLU A 100 -27.06 -1.24 0.87
CA GLU A 100 -27.30 0.01 1.61
C GLU A 100 -26.57 1.22 0.99
N ALA A 101 -25.32 1.05 0.55
CA ALA A 101 -24.57 2.09 -0.13
C ALA A 101 -25.24 2.51 -1.47
N GLN A 102 -25.77 1.55 -2.23
CA GLN A 102 -26.55 1.82 -3.44
C GLN A 102 -27.86 2.54 -3.14
N LYS A 103 -28.52 2.21 -2.02
CA LYS A 103 -29.77 2.85 -1.59
C LYS A 103 -29.55 4.30 -1.12
N MET A 104 -28.41 4.60 -0.50
CA MET A 104 -28.02 5.98 -0.14
C MET A 104 -27.64 6.84 -1.35
N LEU A 105 -27.07 6.23 -2.40
CA LEU A 105 -26.74 6.92 -3.67
C LEU A 105 -27.96 7.10 -4.58
N SER A 106 -29.02 6.33 -4.35
CA SER A 106 -30.32 6.46 -5.02
C SER A 106 -31.19 7.48 -4.28
N PHE A 107 -30.76 8.76 -4.30
CA PHE A 107 -31.59 9.87 -3.86
C PHE A 107 -32.66 10.11 -4.94
N GLU A 108 -33.81 9.43 -4.84
CA GLU A 108 -35.00 9.84 -5.58
C GLU A 108 -35.48 11.18 -5.00
N PRO A 109 -35.57 12.27 -5.78
CA PRO A 109 -36.23 13.47 -5.30
C PRO A 109 -37.73 13.18 -5.26
N GLU A 110 -38.26 12.89 -4.07
CA GLU A 110 -39.70 12.94 -3.82
C GLU A 110 -40.20 14.37 -4.09
N LEU A 111 -40.66 14.58 -5.33
CA LEU A 111 -41.48 15.74 -5.71
C LEU A 111 -42.84 15.62 -5.01
N THR A 112 -42.87 15.99 -3.74
CA THR A 112 -44.10 16.29 -3.01
C THR A 112 -44.50 17.73 -3.31
N THR A 113 -45.36 17.93 -4.31
CA THR A 113 -46.22 19.13 -4.37
C THR A 113 -47.67 18.72 -4.60
N ASP A 114 -48.30 18.43 -3.47
CA ASP A 114 -49.56 19.03 -3.05
C ASP A 114 -50.68 19.13 -4.10
N LYS A 115 -51.43 18.03 -4.24
CA LYS A 115 -52.83 18.09 -4.63
C LYS A 115 -53.65 18.51 -3.41
N LYS A 116 -53.86 19.81 -3.19
CA LYS A 116 -54.97 20.28 -2.37
C LYS A 116 -55.62 21.54 -2.94
N ASP A 117 -56.90 21.35 -3.22
CA ASP A 117 -57.99 22.29 -2.97
C ASP A 117 -58.03 23.59 -3.77
N LEU A 118 -58.75 23.54 -4.88
CA LEU A 118 -59.66 24.63 -5.25
C LEU A 118 -60.90 24.06 -5.93
N GLN A 119 -61.85 23.65 -5.08
CA GLN A 119 -63.25 23.53 -5.40
C GLN A 119 -63.96 24.86 -5.06
N VAL A 120 -64.85 25.27 -5.96
CA VAL A 120 -66.06 26.11 -5.75
C VAL A 120 -65.87 27.63 -5.62
N ALA A 121 -66.20 28.34 -6.71
CA ALA A 121 -67.33 29.28 -6.77
C ALA A 121 -67.75 29.48 -8.22
#